data_AF-A0A3N5ZV56-F1
#
_entry.id   AF-A0A3N5ZV56-F1
#
_cell.length_a   1.000
_cell.length_b   1.000
_cell.length_c   1.000
_cell.angle_alpha   90.00
_cell.angle_beta   90.00
_cell.angle_gamma   90.00
#
_symmetry.space_group_name_H-M   'P 1'
#
loop_
_entity.id
_entity.type
_entity.pdbx_description
1 polymer ?
#
loop_
_entity_poly.entity_id
_entity_poly.type
_entity_poly.pdbx_seq_one_letter_code
_entity_poly.pdbx_strand_id
1 'polypeptide(L)'
;MLTVRPRGVVSVSTDGLGALSVGSARIRADGPIAGVVRFQIPGFGITGVGDSQPLTRFLIPVSQNRAGMRSGIALINTAEAPVTVNLLLRNKAGAIVPGGTVNLENLAPRAHLARFVDELFPDAATEDLEGTVSVAVSGGTVAATALEMGSGPGQLTTLPVTPVE
;
A
#
# COMPACT_ATOMS: atom_id res chain seq x y z
N MET A 1 6.49 -24.97 5.71
CA MET A 1 5.05 -25.06 6.02
C MET A 1 4.87 -24.76 7.49
N LEU A 2 3.91 -23.91 7.85
CA LEU A 2 3.67 -23.44 9.21
C LEU A 2 2.33 -24.00 9.68
N THR A 3 2.22 -24.46 10.93
CA THR A 3 0.96 -24.99 11.48
C THR A 3 0.38 -24.01 12.49
N VAL A 4 -0.83 -23.53 12.24
CA VAL A 4 -1.61 -22.73 13.20
C VAL A 4 -2.72 -23.64 13.74
N ARG A 5 -2.68 -23.94 15.04
CA ARG A 5 -3.77 -24.72 15.67
C ARG A 5 -5.06 -23.89 15.70
N PRO A 6 -6.25 -24.50 15.69
CA PRO A 6 -7.51 -23.77 15.86
C PRO A 6 -7.45 -22.86 17.09
N ARG A 7 -7.82 -21.58 16.90
CA ARG A 7 -7.75 -20.52 17.94
C ARG A 7 -6.33 -20.25 18.48
N GLY A 8 -5.29 -20.74 17.79
CA GLY A 8 -3.89 -20.50 18.10
C GLY A 8 -3.32 -19.30 17.36
N VAL A 9 -2.07 -18.99 17.67
CA VAL A 9 -1.29 -17.93 17.01
C VAL A 9 0.10 -18.46 16.67
N VAL A 10 0.67 -17.99 15.57
CA VAL A 10 2.08 -18.18 15.25
C VAL A 10 2.66 -16.81 14.86
N SER A 11 3.91 -16.57 15.24
CA SER A 11 4.64 -15.35 14.90
C SER A 11 5.89 -15.69 14.11
N VAL A 12 6.15 -14.92 13.05
CA VAL A 12 7.35 -15.00 12.23
C VAL A 12 7.94 -13.60 12.15
N SER A 13 9.26 -13.48 12.33
CA SER A 13 9.98 -12.22 12.28
C SER A 13 11.25 -12.36 11.43
N THR A 14 11.62 -11.28 10.75
CA THR A 14 12.97 -11.15 10.21
C THR A 14 13.94 -10.75 11.34
N ASP A 15 15.24 -10.94 11.15
CA ASP A 15 16.27 -10.43 12.06
C ASP A 15 16.52 -8.93 11.88
N GLY A 16 16.00 -8.34 10.78
CA GLY A 16 16.17 -6.93 10.44
C GLY A 16 17.59 -6.59 9.99
N LEU A 17 18.40 -7.59 9.64
CA LEU A 17 19.79 -7.41 9.22
C LEU A 17 19.93 -7.44 7.69
N GLY A 18 20.96 -6.79 7.17
CA GLY A 18 21.29 -6.78 5.75
C GLY A 18 20.68 -5.62 4.96
N ALA A 19 20.76 -5.73 3.63
CA ALA A 19 20.22 -4.71 2.73
C ALA A 19 18.69 -4.72 2.72
N LEU A 20 18.09 -3.56 2.42
CA LEU A 20 16.64 -3.44 2.28
C LEU A 20 16.12 -4.43 1.23
N SER A 21 15.19 -5.29 1.63
CA SER A 21 14.44 -6.17 0.74
C SER A 21 12.99 -5.70 0.68
N VAL A 22 12.47 -5.50 -0.52
CA VAL A 22 11.12 -5.04 -0.78
C VAL A 22 10.34 -6.14 -1.49
N GLY A 23 9.12 -6.41 -1.05
CA GLY A 23 8.30 -7.45 -1.65
C GLY A 23 6.96 -7.60 -0.95
N SER A 24 6.32 -8.76 -1.15
CA SER A 24 5.04 -9.09 -0.58
C SER A 24 5.06 -10.46 0.08
N ALA A 25 4.18 -10.67 1.05
CA ALA A 25 3.93 -11.97 1.66
C ALA A 25 2.52 -12.43 1.28
N ARG A 26 2.42 -13.66 0.76
CA ARG A 26 1.14 -14.31 0.48
C ARG A 26 0.96 -15.52 1.39
N ILE A 27 -0.13 -15.51 2.16
CA ILE A 27 -0.50 -16.65 2.99
C ILE A 27 -1.62 -17.42 2.28
N ARG A 28 -1.49 -18.75 2.23
CA ARG A 28 -2.56 -19.68 1.85
C ARG A 28 -2.82 -20.58 3.04
N ALA A 29 -4.08 -20.77 3.40
CA ALA A 29 -4.50 -21.61 4.51
C ALA A 29 -5.67 -22.50 4.08
N ASP A 30 -5.82 -23.64 4.76
CA ASP A 30 -6.89 -24.61 4.62
C ASP A 30 -8.11 -24.31 5.51
N GLY A 31 -8.04 -23.24 6.30
CA GLY A 31 -9.13 -22.73 7.12
C GLY A 31 -9.03 -21.21 7.34
N PRO A 32 -10.01 -20.60 8.03
CA PRO A 32 -10.00 -19.17 8.32
C PRO A 32 -8.77 -18.78 9.14
N ILE A 33 -8.04 -17.79 8.64
CA ILE A 33 -6.93 -17.15 9.34
C ILE A 33 -7.10 -15.63 9.29
N ALA A 34 -6.65 -14.97 10.34
CA ALA A 34 -6.42 -13.53 10.36
C ALA A 34 -4.94 -13.29 10.65
N GLY A 35 -4.41 -12.16 10.22
CA GLY A 35 -3.01 -11.83 10.41
C GLY A 35 -2.80 -10.33 10.42
N VAL A 36 -1.71 -9.93 11.06
CA VAL A 36 -1.20 -8.57 11.03
C VAL A 36 0.30 -8.63 10.79
N VAL A 37 0.78 -7.82 9.86
CA VAL A 37 2.22 -7.58 9.71
C VAL A 37 2.56 -6.41 10.64
N ARG A 38 3.50 -6.62 11.56
CA ARG A 38 4.07 -5.52 12.34
C ARG A 38 5.27 -4.96 11.58
N PHE A 39 5.12 -3.74 11.09
CA PHE A 39 6.16 -3.03 10.36
C PHE A 39 6.88 -2.07 11.29
N GLN A 40 8.21 -2.13 11.33
CA GLN A 40 9.04 -1.29 12.18
C GLN A 40 10.01 -0.49 11.32
N ILE A 41 10.09 0.80 11.59
CA ILE A 41 11.14 1.67 11.04
C ILE A 41 11.94 2.24 12.22
N PRO A 42 13.26 2.00 12.29
CA PRO A 42 14.11 2.61 13.30
C PRO A 42 13.93 4.14 13.33
N GLY A 43 13.67 4.69 14.51
CA GLY A 43 13.45 6.13 14.70
C GLY A 43 12.02 6.64 14.49
N PHE A 44 11.16 5.91 13.76
CA PHE A 44 9.78 6.33 13.49
C PHE A 44 8.73 5.51 14.26
N GLY A 45 9.03 4.24 14.58
CA GLY A 45 8.18 3.41 15.44
C GLY A 45 7.68 2.13 14.75
N ILE A 46 6.56 1.62 15.26
CA ILE A 46 5.95 0.36 14.82
C ILE A 46 4.49 0.62 14.44
N THR A 47 4.05 0.08 13.31
CA THR A 47 2.64 0.06 12.90
C THR A 47 2.20 -1.35 12.52
N GLY A 48 0.89 -1.61 12.58
CA GLY A 48 0.28 -2.88 12.22
C GLY A 48 -0.46 -2.78 10.90
N VAL A 49 -0.11 -3.59 9.92
CA VAL A 49 -0.79 -3.69 8.62
C VAL A 49 -1.65 -4.95 8.62
N GLY A 50 -2.97 -4.78 8.46
CA GLY A 50 -3.91 -5.88 8.32
C GLY A 50 -3.78 -6.63 6.99
N ASP A 51 -4.65 -7.58 6.74
CA ASP A 51 -4.71 -8.27 5.46
C ASP A 51 -5.19 -7.36 4.32
N SER A 52 -4.53 -7.46 3.17
CA SER A 52 -4.92 -6.75 1.95
C SER A 52 -5.74 -7.66 1.05
N GLN A 53 -6.96 -7.21 0.70
CA GLN A 53 -7.85 -7.96 -0.18
C GLN A 53 -7.58 -7.66 -1.67
N PRO A 54 -7.72 -8.66 -2.58
CA PRO A 54 -7.69 -8.44 -4.02
C PRO A 54 -8.89 -7.60 -4.47
N LEU A 55 -8.64 -6.46 -5.13
CA LEU A 55 -9.64 -5.50 -5.57
C LEU A 55 -9.38 -5.05 -7.02
N THR A 56 -10.43 -4.58 -7.68
CA THR A 56 -10.36 -3.95 -9.02
C THR A 56 -10.54 -2.44 -8.96
N ARG A 57 -11.22 -1.92 -7.94
CA ARG A 57 -11.49 -0.49 -7.74
C ARG A 57 -11.47 -0.16 -6.25
N PHE A 58 -10.72 0.86 -5.87
CA PHE A 58 -10.61 1.31 -4.48
C PHE A 58 -10.11 2.75 -4.35
N LEU A 59 -10.32 3.34 -3.18
CA LEU A 59 -9.80 4.65 -2.76
C LEU A 59 -8.82 4.48 -1.61
N ILE A 60 -7.77 5.30 -1.63
CA ILE A 60 -6.79 5.42 -0.55
C ILE A 60 -6.71 6.90 -0.15
N PRO A 61 -6.96 7.28 1.11
CA PRO A 61 -6.70 8.65 1.55
C PRO A 61 -5.18 8.88 1.57
N VAL A 62 -4.76 10.07 1.17
CA VAL A 62 -3.33 10.44 1.15
C VAL A 62 -3.14 11.85 1.66
N SER A 63 -2.05 12.05 2.39
CA SER A 63 -1.56 13.35 2.81
C SER A 63 -0.07 13.51 2.49
N GLN A 64 0.31 14.74 2.17
CA GLN A 64 1.68 15.20 1.96
C GLN A 64 1.76 16.62 2.52
N ASN A 65 2.82 16.98 3.25
CA ASN A 65 3.04 18.37 3.66
C ASN A 65 4.52 18.76 3.72
N ARG A 66 4.79 20.08 3.72
CA ARG A 66 6.15 20.60 3.83
C ARG A 66 6.87 20.28 5.15
N ALA A 67 6.13 19.88 6.20
CA ALA A 67 6.71 19.44 7.47
C ALA A 67 7.26 18.00 7.42
N GLY A 68 7.13 17.32 6.28
CA GLY A 68 7.66 15.98 6.04
C GLY A 68 6.64 14.86 6.21
N MET A 69 5.34 15.18 6.34
CA MET A 69 4.29 14.16 6.26
C MET A 69 4.24 13.62 4.83
N ARG A 70 4.31 12.29 4.69
CA ARG A 70 4.24 11.62 3.39
C ARG A 70 3.42 10.35 3.42
N SER A 71 2.66 10.14 2.35
CA SER A 71 1.90 8.90 2.14
C SER A 71 2.62 7.97 1.16
N GLY A 72 2.73 6.70 1.53
CA GLY A 72 3.27 5.62 0.71
C GLY A 72 2.18 4.62 0.33
N ILE A 73 2.21 4.15 -0.91
CA ILE A 73 1.28 3.14 -1.43
C ILE A 73 2.10 1.94 -1.92
N ALA A 74 1.71 0.76 -1.47
CA ALA A 74 2.20 -0.52 -1.95
C ALA A 74 1.09 -1.29 -2.66
N LEU A 75 1.39 -1.83 -3.83
CA LEU A 75 0.50 -2.64 -4.67
C LEU A 75 1.16 -3.98 -4.97
N ILE A 76 0.37 -5.05 -4.99
CA ILE A 76 0.78 -6.36 -5.50
C ILE A 76 -0.23 -6.83 -6.56
N ASN A 77 0.27 -7.25 -7.72
CA ASN A 77 -0.55 -7.97 -8.69
C ASN A 77 -0.91 -9.36 -8.14
N THR A 78 -2.19 -9.60 -7.88
CA THR A 78 -2.70 -10.86 -7.34
C THR A 78 -3.12 -11.86 -8.44
N ALA A 79 -3.00 -11.49 -9.71
CA ALA A 79 -3.24 -12.36 -10.85
C ALA A 79 -2.00 -13.18 -11.25
N GLU A 80 -2.20 -14.12 -12.19
CA GLU A 80 -1.15 -14.91 -12.85
C GLU A 80 -0.78 -14.38 -14.23
N ALA A 81 -1.43 -13.28 -14.64
CA ALA A 81 -1.16 -12.52 -15.84
C ALA A 81 -0.80 -11.07 -15.48
N PRO A 82 -0.13 -10.33 -16.37
CA PRO A 82 0.08 -8.90 -16.16
C PRO A 82 -1.25 -8.14 -16.08
N VAL A 83 -1.26 -7.06 -15.31
CA VAL A 83 -2.42 -6.17 -15.14
C VAL A 83 -2.05 -4.73 -15.49
N THR A 84 -3.05 -3.92 -15.81
CA THR A 84 -2.91 -2.46 -15.93
C THR A 84 -3.55 -1.80 -14.73
N VAL A 85 -2.84 -0.87 -14.09
CA VAL A 85 -3.33 -0.11 -12.93
C VAL A 85 -3.37 1.37 -13.27
N ASN A 86 -4.57 1.93 -13.32
CA ASN A 86 -4.79 3.35 -13.46
C ASN A 86 -4.94 4.00 -12.08
N LEU A 87 -4.17 5.05 -11.85
CA LEU A 87 -4.11 5.80 -10.60
C LEU A 87 -4.47 7.25 -10.90
N LEU A 88 -5.40 7.80 -10.11
CA LEU A 88 -5.84 9.18 -10.23
C LEU A 88 -5.77 9.86 -8.86
N LEU A 89 -4.90 10.85 -8.74
CA LEU A 89 -4.74 11.70 -7.57
C LEU A 89 -5.80 12.79 -7.55
N ARG A 90 -6.56 12.86 -6.46
CA ARG A 90 -7.59 13.87 -6.21
C ARG A 90 -7.24 14.70 -5.00
N ASN A 91 -7.55 15.99 -5.06
CA ASN A 91 -7.46 16.87 -3.90
C ASN A 91 -8.65 16.68 -2.94
N LYS A 92 -8.67 17.43 -1.85
CA LYS A 92 -9.73 17.43 -0.82
C LYS A 92 -11.13 17.75 -1.36
N ALA A 93 -11.22 18.48 -2.48
CA ALA A 93 -12.48 18.78 -3.16
C ALA A 93 -12.92 17.66 -4.13
N GLY A 94 -12.15 16.59 -4.26
CA GLY A 94 -12.42 15.47 -5.19
C GLY A 94 -12.01 15.74 -6.63
N ALA A 95 -11.43 16.90 -6.94
CA ALA A 95 -10.96 17.23 -8.28
C ALA A 95 -9.60 16.57 -8.56
N ILE A 96 -9.40 16.11 -9.79
CA ILE A 96 -8.11 15.54 -10.23
C ILE A 96 -7.04 16.64 -10.18
N VAL A 97 -5.92 16.33 -9.53
CA VAL A 97 -4.75 17.23 -9.49
C VAL A 97 -4.11 17.26 -10.88
N PRO A 98 -3.73 18.43 -11.43
CA PRO A 98 -2.94 18.48 -12.66
C PRO A 98 -1.68 17.59 -12.55
N GLY A 99 -1.38 16.79 -13.58
CA GLY A 99 -0.30 15.79 -13.53
C GLY A 99 -0.59 14.56 -12.65
N GLY A 100 -1.75 14.51 -11.99
CA GLY A 100 -2.16 13.48 -11.04
C GLY A 100 -2.72 12.21 -11.68
N THR A 101 -2.31 11.85 -12.90
CA THR A 101 -2.77 10.64 -13.59
C THR A 101 -1.57 9.77 -13.93
N VAL A 102 -1.60 8.51 -13.48
CA VAL A 102 -0.54 7.53 -13.75
C VAL A 102 -1.17 6.26 -14.28
N ASN A 103 -0.58 5.71 -15.34
CA ASN A 103 -0.96 4.41 -15.88
C ASN A 103 0.22 3.45 -15.75
N LEU A 104 0.11 2.48 -14.83
CA LEU A 104 1.08 1.42 -14.69
C LEU A 104 0.70 0.29 -15.65
N GLU A 105 1.27 0.34 -16.85
CA GLU A 105 1.06 -0.68 -17.85
C GLU A 105 1.89 -1.93 -17.55
N ASN A 106 1.30 -3.11 -17.77
CA ASN A 106 2.00 -4.40 -17.71
C ASN A 106 2.68 -4.67 -16.35
N LEU A 107 1.99 -4.37 -15.23
CA LEU A 107 2.44 -4.79 -13.91
C LEU A 107 2.48 -6.33 -13.88
N ALA A 108 3.69 -6.90 -13.95
CA ALA A 108 3.91 -8.31 -14.18
C ALA A 108 3.20 -9.21 -13.13
N PRO A 109 2.92 -10.49 -13.45
CA PRO A 109 2.30 -11.41 -12.51
C PRO A 109 3.06 -11.46 -11.20
N ARG A 110 2.35 -11.37 -10.07
CA ARG A 110 2.94 -11.38 -8.71
C ARG A 110 3.91 -10.24 -8.42
N ALA A 111 4.05 -9.26 -9.30
CA ALA A 111 4.93 -8.12 -9.08
C ALA A 111 4.40 -7.24 -7.95
N HIS A 112 5.35 -6.67 -7.21
CA HIS A 112 5.10 -5.73 -6.13
C HIS A 112 5.71 -4.35 -6.50
N LEU A 113 4.96 -3.29 -6.23
CA LEU A 113 5.40 -1.91 -6.35
C LEU A 113 5.13 -1.20 -5.02
N ALA A 114 6.11 -0.47 -4.48
CA ALA A 114 5.90 0.44 -3.36
C ALA A 114 6.59 1.77 -3.63
N ARG A 115 5.83 2.86 -3.51
CA ARG A 115 6.27 4.23 -3.82
C ARG A 115 5.54 5.24 -2.94
N PHE A 116 6.20 6.37 -2.66
CA PHE A 116 5.52 7.53 -2.10
C PHE A 116 4.63 8.21 -3.15
N VAL A 117 3.64 8.98 -2.70
CA VAL A 117 2.69 9.67 -3.61
C VAL A 117 3.40 10.63 -4.56
N ASP A 118 4.40 11.36 -4.09
CA ASP A 118 5.25 12.24 -4.91
C ASP A 118 6.14 11.48 -5.89
N GLU A 119 6.48 10.21 -5.59
CA GLU A 119 7.21 9.35 -6.53
C GLU A 119 6.28 8.72 -7.58
N LEU A 120 5.02 8.45 -7.20
CA LEU A 120 4.01 7.95 -8.14
C LEU A 120 3.59 9.04 -9.12
N PHE A 121 3.38 10.27 -8.63
CA PHE A 121 2.89 11.41 -9.41
C PHE A 121 3.93 12.53 -9.49
N PRO A 122 5.09 12.31 -10.15
CA PRO A 122 6.19 13.28 -10.16
C PRO A 122 5.83 14.60 -10.84
N ASP A 123 4.81 14.59 -11.71
CA ASP A 123 4.35 15.78 -12.45
C ASP A 123 3.21 16.52 -11.74
N ALA A 124 2.76 16.03 -10.56
CA ALA A 124 1.70 16.65 -9.78
C ALA A 124 2.27 17.52 -8.65
N ALA A 125 1.64 18.66 -8.39
CA ALA A 125 1.92 19.45 -7.19
C ALA A 125 1.39 18.72 -5.95
N THR A 126 2.30 18.20 -5.12
CA THR A 126 1.98 17.35 -3.97
C THR A 126 2.45 17.92 -2.63
N GLU A 127 3.08 19.10 -2.59
CA GLU A 127 3.84 19.57 -1.42
C GLU A 127 2.98 19.92 -0.19
N ASP A 128 1.69 20.17 -0.36
CA ASP A 128 0.70 20.38 0.70
C ASP A 128 -0.66 19.79 0.25
N LEU A 129 -0.67 18.47 0.04
CA LEU A 129 -1.82 17.76 -0.48
C LEU A 129 -2.54 17.02 0.64
N GLU A 130 -3.86 17.19 0.72
CA GLU A 130 -4.78 16.29 1.41
C GLU A 130 -5.82 15.82 0.39
N GLY A 131 -6.02 14.51 0.26
CA GLY A 131 -6.87 13.99 -0.79
C GLY A 131 -6.97 12.48 -0.84
N THR A 132 -7.21 11.95 -2.04
CA THR A 132 -7.33 10.51 -2.27
C THR A 132 -6.64 10.09 -3.55
N VAL A 133 -6.16 8.85 -3.58
CA VAL A 133 -5.79 8.16 -4.82
C VAL A 133 -6.93 7.19 -5.16
N SER A 134 -7.53 7.38 -6.33
CA SER A 134 -8.46 6.42 -6.92
C SER A 134 -7.70 5.43 -7.78
N VAL A 135 -7.94 4.15 -7.56
CA VAL A 135 -7.30 3.06 -8.28
C VAL A 135 -8.34 2.28 -9.08
N ALA A 136 -8.04 2.02 -10.35
CA ALA A 136 -8.81 1.12 -11.19
C ALA A 136 -7.87 0.14 -11.90
N VAL A 137 -8.22 -1.14 -11.89
CA VAL A 137 -7.41 -2.23 -12.43
C VAL A 137 -8.15 -2.92 -13.57
N SER A 138 -7.42 -3.25 -14.63
CA SER A 138 -7.91 -4.10 -15.73
C SER A 138 -6.99 -5.31 -15.94
N GLY A 139 -7.58 -6.41 -16.43
CA GLY A 139 -6.85 -7.67 -16.67
C GLY A 139 -6.65 -8.55 -15.42
N GLY A 140 -7.17 -8.16 -14.25
CA GLY A 140 -7.02 -8.93 -13.02
C GLY A 140 -7.39 -8.13 -11.77
N THR A 141 -6.71 -8.43 -10.66
CA THR A 141 -6.89 -7.77 -9.36
C THR A 141 -5.53 -7.37 -8.79
N VAL A 142 -5.53 -6.37 -7.92
CA VAL A 142 -4.38 -6.04 -7.06
C VAL A 142 -4.80 -6.01 -5.60
N ALA A 143 -3.88 -6.27 -4.69
CA ALA A 143 -4.06 -5.93 -3.29
C ALA A 143 -3.21 -4.68 -2.98
N ALA A 144 -3.66 -3.87 -2.02
CA ALA A 144 -2.97 -2.64 -1.65
C ALA A 144 -2.78 -2.49 -0.14
N THR A 145 -1.72 -1.78 0.23
CA THR A 145 -1.47 -1.25 1.58
C THR A 145 -1.04 0.20 1.43
N ALA A 146 -1.46 1.05 2.35
CA ALA A 146 -1.00 2.44 2.40
C ALA A 146 -0.54 2.81 3.81
N LEU A 147 0.50 3.63 3.87
CA LEU A 147 1.08 4.16 5.10
C LEU A 147 1.15 5.68 5.02
N GLU A 148 1.03 6.33 6.16
CA GLU A 148 1.41 7.73 6.34
C GLU A 148 2.57 7.79 7.34
N MET A 149 3.59 8.57 7.01
CA MET A 149 4.81 8.72 7.79
C MET A 149 5.16 10.21 7.89
N GLY A 150 5.38 10.70 9.11
CA GLY A 150 5.90 12.05 9.34
C GLY A 150 7.42 12.09 9.49
N SER A 151 7.94 13.21 9.99
CA SER A 151 9.37 13.45 10.19
C SER A 151 9.87 13.11 11.60
N GLY A 152 8.97 12.77 12.53
CA GLY A 152 9.28 12.55 13.94
C GLY A 152 8.91 11.16 14.48
N PRO A 153 9.43 10.79 15.67
CA PRO A 153 9.08 9.53 16.33
C PRO A 153 7.57 9.40 16.56
N GLY A 154 7.02 8.21 16.30
CA GLY A 154 5.60 7.91 16.46
C GLY A 154 4.72 8.40 15.32
N GLN A 155 5.27 9.09 14.31
CA GLN A 155 4.52 9.54 13.14
C GLN A 155 4.56 8.46 12.06
N LEU A 156 3.90 7.33 12.34
CA LEU A 156 3.76 6.22 11.41
C LEU A 156 2.40 5.55 11.63
N THR A 157 1.56 5.53 10.60
CA THR A 157 0.23 4.90 10.66
C THR A 157 -0.13 4.20 9.36
N THR A 158 -1.02 3.23 9.44
CA THR A 158 -1.64 2.63 8.25
C THR A 158 -2.86 3.41 7.82
N LEU A 159 -3.04 3.56 6.52
CA LEU A 159 -4.21 4.19 5.91
C LEU A 159 -5.16 3.11 5.37
N PRO A 160 -6.48 3.34 5.42
CA PRO A 160 -7.45 2.38 4.90
C PRO A 160 -7.36 2.27 3.37
N VAL A 161 -7.64 1.07 2.86
CA VAL A 161 -7.91 0.82 1.44
C VAL A 161 -9.39 0.49 1.33
N THR A 162 -10.17 1.38 0.73
CA THR A 162 -11.63 1.29 0.72
C THR A 162 -12.11 0.89 -0.67
N PRO A 163 -12.74 -0.29 -0.85
CA PRO A 163 -13.37 -0.65 -2.11
C PRO A 163 -14.40 0.39 -2.55
N VAL A 164 -14.49 0.63 -3.87
CA VAL A 164 -15.55 1.44 -4.47
C VAL A 164 -16.20 0.61 -5.58
N GLU A 165 -17.51 0.36 -5.44
CA GLU A 165 -18.34 -0.34 -6.43
C GLU A 165 -18.59 0.53 -7.67
#